data_AF-A0A7X9GGH5-F1
#
_entry.id   AF-A0A7X9GGH5-F1
#
_cell.length_a   1.000
_cell.length_b   1.000
_cell.length_c   1.000
_cell.angle_alpha   90.00
_cell.angle_beta   90.00
_cell.angle_gamma   90.00
#
_symmetry.space_group_name_H-M   'P 1'
#
loop_
_entity.id
_entity.type
_entity.pdbx_description
1 polymer ?
#
loop_
_entity_poly.entity_id
_entity_poly.type
_entity_poly.pdbx_seq_one_letter_code
_entity_poly.pdbx_strand_id
1 'polypeptide(L)'
;RKSFVEENKDLVEKVLKEVAAAIDYTNKNPEKAGQLVEKYSLGLKAPIVTKSIPTSAFAYSSAVDAKKDIEDLLSVFLDFAPESIGGKLPDDSFYFN
;
A
#
# COMPACT_ATOMS: atom_id res chain seq x y z
N ARG A 1 -12.40 4.90 -13.64
CA ARG A 1 -11.94 3.82 -12.74
C ARG A 1 -13.02 3.40 -11.74
N LYS A 2 -13.92 4.29 -11.29
CA LYS A 2 -15.11 3.95 -10.48
C LYS A 2 -16.00 2.87 -11.11
N SER A 3 -16.30 2.99 -12.41
CA SER A 3 -17.09 1.99 -13.15
C SER A 3 -16.51 0.57 -13.07
N PHE A 4 -15.19 0.42 -13.19
CA PHE A 4 -14.53 -0.89 -13.08
C PHE A 4 -14.77 -1.52 -11.71
N VAL A 5 -14.65 -0.73 -10.65
CA VAL A 5 -14.88 -1.19 -9.28
C VAL A 5 -16.33 -1.58 -9.07
N GLU A 6 -17.28 -0.78 -9.58
CA GLU A 6 -18.71 -1.06 -9.49
C GLU A 6 -19.10 -2.33 -10.25
N GLU A 7 -18.50 -2.56 -11.42
CA GLU A 7 -18.73 -3.74 -12.26
C GLU A 7 -18.01 -5.00 -11.74
N ASN A 8 -16.95 -4.86 -10.92
CA ASN A 8 -16.07 -5.94 -10.51
C ASN A 8 -15.84 -5.98 -8.98
N LYS A 9 -16.87 -5.65 -8.18
CA LYS A 9 -16.74 -5.53 -6.71
C LYS A 9 -16.10 -6.76 -6.06
N ASP A 10 -16.62 -7.95 -6.35
CA ASP A 10 -16.11 -9.21 -5.78
C ASP A 10 -14.63 -9.45 -6.11
N LEU A 11 -14.20 -9.08 -7.32
CA LEU A 11 -12.80 -9.18 -7.74
C LEU A 11 -11.92 -8.20 -6.95
N VAL A 12 -12.37 -6.96 -6.80
CA VAL A 12 -11.64 -5.92 -6.06
C VAL A 12 -11.52 -6.31 -4.59
N GLU A 13 -12.62 -6.72 -3.95
CA GLU A 13 -12.63 -7.20 -2.57
C GLU A 13 -11.69 -8.39 -2.37
N LYS A 14 -11.71 -9.35 -3.30
CA LYS A 14 -10.79 -10.50 -3.27
C LYS A 14 -9.34 -10.05 -3.36
N VAL A 15 -9.00 -9.15 -4.28
CA VAL A 15 -7.63 -8.63 -4.43
C VAL A 15 -7.18 -7.92 -3.15
N LEU A 16 -8.01 -7.07 -2.56
CA LEU A 16 -7.68 -6.37 -1.31
C LEU A 16 -7.45 -7.35 -0.15
N LYS A 17 -8.29 -8.38 -0.05
CA LYS A 17 -8.12 -9.45 0.95
C LYS A 17 -6.82 -10.22 0.76
N GLU A 18 -6.48 -10.58 -0.48
CA GLU A 18 -5.22 -11.28 -0.79
C GLU A 18 -4.00 -10.39 -0.52
N VAL A 19 -4.09 -9.07 -0.76
CA VAL A 19 -3.02 -8.11 -0.40
C VAL A 19 -2.82 -8.04 1.10
N ALA A 20 -3.91 -7.92 1.88
CA ALA A 20 -3.83 -7.93 3.35
C ALA A 20 -3.23 -9.24 3.87
N ALA A 21 -3.63 -10.38 3.31
CA ALA A 21 -3.08 -11.69 3.64
C ALA A 21 -1.60 -11.82 3.26
N ALA A 22 -1.18 -11.27 2.12
CA ALA A 22 0.22 -11.28 1.70
C ALA A 22 1.11 -10.41 2.61
N ILE A 23 0.61 -9.26 3.06
CA ILE A 23 1.28 -8.41 4.06
C ILE A 23 1.45 -9.17 5.38
N ASP A 24 0.37 -9.76 5.90
CA ASP A 24 0.42 -10.57 7.13
C ASP A 24 1.41 -11.75 7.00
N TYR A 25 1.36 -12.46 5.87
CA TYR A 25 2.30 -13.54 5.58
C TYR A 25 3.75 -13.06 5.57
N THR A 26 4.03 -11.91 4.95
CA THR A 26 5.37 -11.31 4.86
C THR A 26 5.90 -10.97 6.26
N ASN A 27 5.08 -10.34 7.10
CA ASN A 27 5.44 -10.01 8.48
C ASN A 27 5.69 -11.25 9.34
N LYS A 28 4.89 -12.30 9.16
CA LYS A 28 5.04 -13.58 9.91
C LYS A 28 6.17 -14.47 9.39
N ASN A 29 6.62 -14.28 8.15
CA ASN A 29 7.61 -15.13 7.48
C ASN A 29 8.72 -14.32 6.80
N PRO A 30 9.46 -13.46 7.52
CA PRO A 30 10.43 -12.55 6.91
C PRO A 30 11.59 -13.28 6.20
N GLU A 31 11.95 -14.48 6.66
CA GLU A 31 12.97 -15.33 6.00
C GLU A 31 12.49 -15.83 4.62
N LYS A 32 11.27 -16.36 4.55
CA LYS A 32 10.68 -16.84 3.29
C LYS A 32 10.45 -15.69 2.32
N ALA A 33 9.98 -14.54 2.82
CA ALA A 33 9.84 -13.33 2.01
C ALA A 33 11.22 -12.89 1.46
N GLY A 34 12.27 -12.90 2.28
CA GLY A 34 13.63 -12.61 1.83
C GLY A 34 14.12 -13.53 0.72
N GLN A 35 13.88 -14.85 0.83
CA GLN A 35 14.22 -15.83 -0.21
C GLN A 35 13.45 -15.60 -1.52
N LEU A 36 12.16 -15.28 -1.44
CA LEU A 36 11.35 -14.96 -2.62
C LEU A 36 11.86 -13.69 -3.30
N VAL A 37 12.18 -12.66 -2.53
CA VAL A 37 12.75 -11.42 -3.08
C VAL A 37 14.10 -11.69 -3.75
N GLU A 38 15.01 -12.44 -3.13
CA GLU A 38 16.30 -12.76 -3.76
C GLU A 38 16.14 -13.58 -5.04
N LYS A 39 15.15 -14.47 -5.11
CA LYS A 39 14.87 -15.28 -6.29
C LYS A 39 14.26 -14.47 -7.44
N TYR A 40 13.35 -13.54 -7.14
CA TYR A 40 12.51 -12.87 -8.14
C TYR A 40 12.85 -11.40 -8.37
N SER A 41 13.68 -10.78 -7.54
CA SER A 41 14.15 -9.39 -7.70
C SER A 41 15.59 -9.32 -8.18
N LEU A 42 15.96 -8.17 -8.75
CA LEU A 42 17.31 -7.91 -9.22
C LEU A 42 18.17 -7.33 -8.09
N GLY A 43 18.91 -8.21 -7.41
CA GLY A 43 20.07 -7.82 -6.60
C GLY A 43 19.86 -7.65 -5.09
N LEU A 44 18.64 -7.84 -4.58
CA LEU A 44 18.40 -7.85 -3.13
C LEU A 44 18.74 -9.21 -2.53
N LYS A 45 19.57 -9.21 -1.48
CA LYS A 45 19.98 -10.43 -0.77
C LYS A 45 18.99 -10.80 0.32
N ALA A 46 18.66 -12.09 0.44
CA ALA A 46 17.65 -12.55 1.39
C ALA A 46 17.90 -12.08 2.83
N PRO A 47 19.14 -12.13 3.38
CA PRO A 47 19.40 -11.65 4.74
C PRO A 47 19.12 -10.16 4.95
N ILE A 48 19.33 -9.32 3.92
CA ILE A 48 19.07 -7.88 3.99
C ILE A 48 17.57 -7.63 4.06
N VAL A 49 16.80 -8.32 3.20
CA VAL A 49 15.34 -8.20 3.13
C VAL A 49 14.69 -8.71 4.42
N THR A 50 15.11 -9.88 4.92
CA THR A 50 14.61 -10.43 6.17
C THR A 50 14.80 -9.46 7.33
N LYS A 51 15.95 -8.76 7.39
CA LYS A 51 16.23 -7.77 8.43
C LYS A 51 15.41 -6.50 8.30
N SER A 52 15.00 -6.10 7.10
CA SER A 52 14.24 -4.86 6.88
C SER A 52 12.76 -5.01 7.22
N ILE A 53 12.15 -6.17 6.94
CA ILE A 53 10.70 -6.41 7.08
C ILE A 53 10.11 -5.91 8.41
N PRO A 54 10.68 -6.22 9.60
CA PRO A 54 10.12 -5.76 10.88
C PRO A 54 10.02 -4.23 11.03
N THR A 55 10.82 -3.48 10.28
CA THR A 55 10.90 -2.02 10.32
C THR A 55 10.36 -1.34 9.06
N SER A 56 9.92 -2.10 8.06
CA SER A 56 9.43 -1.59 6.77
C SER A 56 7.97 -1.12 6.81
N ALA A 57 7.32 -1.19 7.98
CA ALA A 57 5.92 -0.78 8.17
C ALA A 57 4.93 -1.41 7.17
N PHE A 58 5.09 -2.71 6.88
CA PHE A 58 4.11 -3.44 6.07
C PHE A 58 2.79 -3.56 6.85
N ALA A 59 1.86 -2.66 6.56
CA ALA A 59 0.54 -2.61 7.15
C ALA A 59 -0.51 -2.41 6.04
N TYR A 60 -1.67 -3.02 6.23
CA TYR A 60 -2.84 -2.80 5.38
C TYR A 60 -3.87 -1.97 6.14
N SER A 61 -4.33 -0.89 5.51
CA SER A 61 -5.47 -0.10 5.95
C SER A 61 -6.41 0.09 4.76
N SER A 62 -7.71 0.02 4.98
CA SER A 62 -8.68 0.33 3.93
C SER A 62 -8.56 1.80 3.52
N ALA A 63 -9.01 2.16 2.33
CA ALA A 63 -8.99 3.56 1.90
C ALA A 63 -9.87 4.46 2.80
N VAL A 64 -10.92 3.91 3.40
CA VAL A 64 -11.76 4.60 4.39
C VAL A 64 -10.98 4.87 5.67
N ASP A 65 -10.32 3.85 6.22
CA ASP A 65 -9.57 3.97 7.48
C ASP A 65 -8.34 4.87 7.33
N ALA A 66 -7.67 4.79 6.17
CA ALA A 66 -6.46 5.56 5.87
C ALA A 66 -6.76 7.00 5.38
N LYS A 67 -8.02 7.36 5.12
CA LYS A 67 -8.38 8.64 4.49
C LYS A 67 -7.76 9.82 5.23
N LYS A 68 -7.91 9.86 6.56
CA LYS A 68 -7.38 10.94 7.38
C LYS A 68 -5.85 11.04 7.29
N ASP A 69 -5.15 9.92 7.44
CA ASP A 69 -3.68 9.91 7.39
C ASP A 69 -3.15 10.37 6.02
N ILE A 70 -3.86 9.98 4.95
CA ILE A 70 -3.56 10.43 3.58
C ILE A 70 -3.78 11.94 3.46
N GLU A 71 -4.94 12.46 3.89
CA GLU A 71 -5.23 13.90 3.80
C GLU A 71 -4.25 14.73 4.63
N ASP A 72 -3.89 14.27 5.84
CA ASP A 72 -2.89 14.95 6.68
C ASP A 72 -1.53 15.03 5.98
N LEU A 73 -1.08 13.95 5.33
CA LEU A 73 0.16 13.94 4.55
C LEU A 73 0.06 14.86 3.31
N LEU A 74 -1.04 14.81 2.58
CA LEU A 74 -1.24 15.63 1.38
C LEU A 74 -1.38 17.12 1.73
N SER A 75 -1.92 17.46 2.90
CA SER A 75 -1.93 18.84 3.41
C SER A 75 -0.52 19.38 3.60
N VAL A 76 0.41 18.58 4.13
CA VAL A 76 1.83 18.98 4.20
C VAL A 76 2.36 19.27 2.78
N PHE A 77 2.09 18.41 1.80
CA PHE A 77 2.52 18.69 0.43
C PHE A 77 1.84 19.90 -0.19
N LEU A 78 0.58 20.18 0.15
CA LEU A 78 -0.12 21.38 -0.32
C LEU A 78 0.55 22.65 0.19
N ASP A 79 1.04 22.66 1.43
CA ASP A 79 1.70 23.81 2.05
C ASP A 79 3.11 24.07 1.50
N PHE A 80 3.88 23.01 1.22
CA PHE A 80 5.29 23.12 0.85
C PHE A 80 5.55 22.99 -0.67
N ALA A 81 4.76 22.19 -1.38
CA ALA A 81 4.97 21.86 -2.79
C ALA A 81 3.64 21.50 -3.48
N PRO A 82 2.69 22.44 -3.60
CA PRO A 82 1.33 22.18 -4.07
C PRO A 82 1.28 21.51 -5.45
N GLU A 83 2.23 21.87 -6.33
CA GLU A 83 2.41 21.29 -7.66
C GLU A 83 2.56 19.75 -7.63
N SER A 84 3.15 19.19 -6.57
CA SER A 84 3.41 17.75 -6.44
C SER A 84 2.14 16.89 -6.30
N ILE A 85 1.02 17.51 -5.89
CA ILE A 85 -0.29 16.86 -5.71
C ILE A 85 -1.37 17.44 -6.64
N GLY A 86 -1.00 18.33 -7.58
CA GLY A 86 -1.95 18.99 -8.48
C GLY A 86 -2.69 20.19 -7.86
N GLY A 87 -2.13 20.79 -6.81
CA GLY A 87 -2.56 22.07 -6.23
C GLY A 87 -3.78 22.03 -5.32
N LYS A 88 -4.31 20.84 -5.00
CA LYS A 88 -5.46 20.68 -4.10
C LYS A 88 -5.48 19.28 -3.48
N LEU A 89 -6.24 19.13 -2.39
CA LEU A 89 -6.56 17.82 -1.84
C LEU A 89 -7.46 17.02 -2.79
N PRO A 90 -7.36 15.68 -2.79
CA PRO A 90 -8.26 14.81 -3.53
C PRO A 90 -9.71 14.92 -3.01
N ASP A 91 -10.67 14.67 -3.89
CA ASP A 91 -12.07 14.54 -3.50
C ASP A 91 -12.41 13.09 -3.06
N ASP A 92 -13.63 12.89 -2.57
CA ASP A 92 -14.10 11.58 -2.08
C ASP A 92 -14.05 10.47 -3.14
N SER A 93 -14.06 10.81 -4.44
CA SER A 93 -13.99 9.80 -5.51
C SER A 93 -12.59 9.18 -5.65
N PHE A 94 -11.59 9.78 -5.01
CA PHE A 94 -10.24 9.23 -4.90
C PHE A 94 -10.18 8.03 -3.96
N TYR A 95 -11.02 8.02 -2.91
CA TYR A 95 -11.04 6.97 -1.89
C TYR A 95 -12.03 5.89 -2.29
N PHE A 96 -11.55 4.64 -2.28
CA PHE A 96 -12.41 3.49 -2.49
C PHE A 96 -13.25 3.24 -1.22
N ASN A 97 -14.56 3.14 -1.40
CA ASN A 97 -15.54 2.83 -0.35
C ASN A 97 -16.19 1.48 -0.60
#